data_AF-A0A7S2LMH9-F1
#
_entry.id   AF-A0A7S2LMH9-F1
#
_cell.length_a   1.000
_cell.length_b   1.000
_cell.length_c   1.000
_cell.angle_alpha   90.00
_cell.angle_beta   90.00
_cell.angle_gamma   90.00
#
_symmetry.space_group_name_H-M   'P 1'
#
loop_
_entity.id
_entity.type
_entity.pdbx_description
1 polymer ?
#
loop_
_entity_poly.entity_id
_entity_poly.type
_entity_poly.pdbx_seq_one_letter_code
_entity_poly.pdbx_strand_id
1 'polypeptide(L)'
;IICSQQPYQHQARRATYAKKSSIHLTIDTESWTFMNLIQNVIKKRLGFNTPTILMGDSAIYEEGEDADEFFERNLPKLLSNLPCGGMKDGTSFTVEDFTQDMEIDIIIQHRNKDEWDEKKEPDLFIIGGKAPAPKQTEASTHEQSQDKEAEVGAAADDDDDNIEVLDEEDVIAIAPAAVVTEQEQSNKKK
;
A
#
# COMPACT_ATOMS: atom_id res chain seq x y z
N ILE A 1 -37.79 -55.86 16.05
CA ILE A 1 -37.39 -54.54 15.52
C ILE A 1 -36.41 -53.94 16.51
N ILE A 2 -35.15 -53.72 16.12
CA ILE A 2 -34.18 -52.96 16.90
C ILE A 2 -33.46 -52.06 15.89
N CYS A 3 -33.67 -50.74 15.98
CA CYS A 3 -33.03 -49.79 15.08
C CYS A 3 -31.64 -49.47 15.63
N SER A 4 -30.59 -50.00 15.00
CA SER A 4 -29.20 -49.75 15.38
C SER A 4 -28.78 -48.34 14.95
N GLN A 5 -29.02 -47.36 15.83
CA GLN A 5 -28.49 -46.00 15.67
C GLN A 5 -26.96 -46.04 15.75
N GLN A 6 -26.29 -45.94 14.60
CA GLN A 6 -24.86 -45.63 14.57
C GLN A 6 -24.69 -44.11 14.73
N PRO A 7 -23.86 -43.62 15.67
CA PRO A 7 -23.62 -42.20 15.83
C PRO A 7 -22.80 -41.67 14.64
N TYR A 8 -23.38 -40.73 13.89
CA TYR A 8 -22.70 -40.03 12.80
C TYR A 8 -21.65 -39.08 13.40
N GLN A 9 -20.43 -39.59 13.59
CA GLN A 9 -19.33 -38.82 14.20
C GLN A 9 -18.93 -37.65 13.29
N HIS A 10 -19.06 -36.43 13.79
CA HIS A 10 -18.69 -35.20 13.10
C HIS A 10 -17.17 -35.09 12.91
N GLN A 11 -16.63 -35.77 11.90
CA GLN A 11 -15.29 -35.47 11.39
C GLN A 11 -15.33 -34.21 10.50
N ALA A 12 -15.49 -33.06 11.15
CA ALA A 12 -15.25 -31.76 10.54
C ALA A 12 -13.79 -31.72 10.07
N ARG A 13 -13.57 -31.94 8.76
CA ARG A 13 -12.24 -31.93 8.16
C ARG A 13 -11.65 -30.54 8.38
N ARG A 14 -10.51 -30.47 9.09
CA ARG A 14 -9.84 -29.22 9.43
C ARG A 14 -9.49 -28.50 8.13
N ALA A 15 -10.22 -27.42 7.82
CA ALA A 15 -9.89 -26.56 6.69
C ALA A 15 -8.55 -25.87 6.99
N THR A 16 -7.47 -26.41 6.46
CA THR A 16 -6.15 -25.75 6.44
C THR A 16 -6.22 -24.64 5.40
N TYR A 17 -6.86 -23.54 5.79
CA TYR A 17 -6.95 -22.30 5.01
C TYR A 17 -5.54 -21.90 4.54
N ALA A 18 -5.37 -21.85 3.22
CA ALA A 18 -4.17 -21.28 2.62
C ALA A 18 -4.09 -19.82 3.05
N LYS A 19 -2.97 -19.43 3.66
CA LYS A 19 -2.74 -18.05 4.08
C LYS A 19 -2.49 -17.20 2.85
N LYS A 20 -3.55 -16.66 2.25
CA LYS A 20 -3.43 -15.62 1.23
C LYS A 20 -2.72 -14.41 1.86
N SER A 21 -1.74 -13.87 1.15
CA SER A 21 -0.92 -12.76 1.64
C SER A 21 -1.66 -11.45 1.41
N SER A 22 -1.88 -10.67 2.47
CA SER A 22 -2.47 -9.34 2.37
C SER A 22 -1.47 -8.24 2.74
N ILE A 23 -1.53 -7.13 2.02
CA ILE A 23 -0.72 -5.93 2.25
C ILE A 23 -1.62 -4.69 2.34
N HIS A 24 -1.19 -3.71 3.12
CA HIS A 24 -1.80 -2.38 3.12
C HIS A 24 -1.04 -1.46 2.17
N LEU A 25 -1.78 -0.63 1.42
CA LEU A 25 -1.27 0.39 0.50
C LEU A 25 -1.87 1.74 0.87
N THR A 26 -1.06 2.65 1.42
CA THR A 26 -1.46 4.03 1.68
C THR A 26 -1.23 4.87 0.45
N ILE A 27 -2.29 5.49 -0.07
CA ILE A 27 -2.29 6.19 -1.37
C ILE A 27 -3.44 7.21 -1.44
N ASP A 28 -3.29 8.26 -2.23
CA ASP A 28 -4.40 9.16 -2.56
C ASP A 28 -5.23 8.61 -3.73
N THR A 29 -6.43 8.11 -3.44
CA THR A 29 -7.37 7.58 -4.45
C THR A 29 -8.01 8.64 -5.35
N GLU A 30 -7.87 9.93 -5.04
CA GLU A 30 -8.48 11.03 -5.79
C GLU A 30 -7.53 11.70 -6.79
N SER A 31 -6.22 11.74 -6.52
CA SER A 31 -5.21 12.19 -7.51
C SER A 31 -4.55 11.08 -8.34
N TRP A 32 -4.49 9.84 -7.84
CA TRP A 32 -3.86 8.74 -8.59
C TRP A 32 -4.74 8.18 -9.71
N THR A 33 -4.12 7.93 -10.86
CA THR A 33 -4.70 7.11 -11.95
C THR A 33 -4.42 5.63 -11.73
N PHE A 34 -5.25 4.79 -12.34
CA PHE A 34 -5.10 3.34 -12.30
C PHE A 34 -3.85 2.85 -13.06
N MET A 35 -3.49 3.50 -14.18
CA MET A 35 -2.20 3.30 -14.85
C MET A 35 -1.01 3.53 -13.89
N ASN A 36 -1.04 4.61 -13.10
CA ASN A 36 0.05 4.90 -12.16
C ASN A 36 0.15 3.81 -11.09
N LEU A 37 -0.98 3.32 -10.55
CA LEU A 37 -1.01 2.22 -9.58
C LEU A 37 -0.36 0.95 -10.16
N ILE A 38 -0.76 0.53 -11.36
CA ILE A 38 -0.22 -0.65 -12.04
C ILE A 38 1.28 -0.51 -12.27
N GLN A 39 1.72 0.58 -12.90
CA GLN A 39 3.14 0.73 -13.27
C GLN A 39 4.05 0.98 -12.06
N ASN A 40 3.70 1.91 -11.17
CA ASN A 40 4.60 2.35 -10.10
C ASN A 40 4.54 1.47 -8.83
N VAL A 41 3.40 0.81 -8.56
CA VAL A 41 3.23 -0.04 -7.37
C VAL A 41 3.26 -1.52 -7.77
N ILE A 42 2.30 -1.97 -8.59
CA ILE A 42 2.12 -3.41 -8.87
C ILE A 42 3.33 -4.00 -9.59
N LYS A 43 3.77 -3.38 -10.70
CA LYS A 43 4.95 -3.85 -11.44
C LYS A 43 6.24 -3.43 -10.76
N LYS A 44 6.51 -2.13 -10.65
CA LYS A 44 7.81 -1.57 -10.21
C LYS A 44 8.19 -1.87 -8.74
N ARG A 45 7.24 -2.12 -7.84
CA ARG A 45 7.53 -2.33 -6.40
C ARG A 45 7.15 -3.72 -5.88
N LEU A 46 6.06 -4.29 -6.36
CA LEU A 46 5.61 -5.64 -5.96
C LEU A 46 6.12 -6.74 -6.89
N GLY A 47 6.65 -6.39 -8.07
CA GLY A 47 7.38 -7.30 -8.96
C GLY A 47 6.54 -8.10 -9.96
N PHE A 48 5.26 -7.77 -10.11
CA PHE A 48 4.34 -8.47 -11.02
C PHE A 48 4.71 -8.17 -12.49
N ASN A 49 4.69 -9.19 -13.36
CA ASN A 49 4.94 -9.03 -14.79
C ASN A 49 3.65 -8.70 -15.54
N THR A 50 2.65 -9.57 -15.37
CA THR A 50 1.38 -9.64 -16.12
C THR A 50 0.22 -9.71 -15.11
N PRO A 51 -0.14 -8.57 -14.48
CA PRO A 51 -1.08 -8.56 -13.36
C PRO A 51 -2.55 -8.51 -13.81
N THR A 52 -3.31 -9.53 -13.43
CA THR A 52 -4.77 -9.48 -13.42
C THR A 52 -5.25 -8.88 -12.10
N ILE A 53 -6.21 -7.97 -12.16
CA ILE A 53 -6.70 -7.21 -11.00
C ILE A 53 -8.21 -7.44 -10.84
N LEU A 54 -8.59 -7.99 -9.68
CA LEU A 54 -9.97 -8.36 -9.35
C LEU A 54 -10.47 -7.54 -8.17
N MET A 55 -11.65 -6.93 -8.32
CA MET A 55 -12.35 -6.23 -7.24
C MET A 55 -13.58 -7.05 -6.82
N GLY A 56 -13.39 -7.90 -5.80
CA GLY A 56 -14.31 -9.00 -5.52
C GLY A 56 -14.29 -10.02 -6.66
N ASP A 57 -15.44 -10.59 -7.01
CA ASP A 57 -15.57 -11.61 -8.07
C ASP A 57 -15.49 -11.04 -9.51
N SER A 58 -14.99 -9.81 -9.70
CA SER A 58 -15.00 -9.11 -10.99
C SER A 58 -13.63 -8.56 -11.36
N ALA A 59 -13.09 -9.01 -12.49
CA ALA A 59 -11.90 -8.43 -13.11
C ALA A 59 -12.17 -6.98 -13.54
N ILE A 60 -11.19 -6.11 -13.29
CA ILE A 60 -11.19 -4.71 -13.73
C ILE A 60 -9.99 -4.38 -14.64
N TYR A 61 -9.00 -5.27 -14.67
CA TYR A 61 -7.81 -5.25 -15.52
C TYR A 61 -7.23 -6.65 -15.65
N GLU A 62 -6.58 -6.88 -16.78
CA GLU A 62 -5.90 -8.12 -17.16
C GLU A 62 -4.77 -7.74 -18.12
N GLU A 63 -3.65 -8.47 -18.10
CA GLU A 63 -2.53 -8.28 -19.02
C GLU A 63 -1.92 -9.64 -19.38
N GLY A 64 -1.74 -9.92 -20.67
CA GLY A 64 -1.30 -11.22 -21.18
C GLY A 64 -1.59 -11.36 -22.68
N GLU A 65 -1.37 -12.54 -23.25
CA GLU A 65 -1.66 -12.82 -24.67
C GLU A 65 -3.17 -12.91 -24.96
N ASP A 66 -3.96 -13.42 -24.00
CA ASP A 66 -5.41 -13.59 -24.09
C ASP A 66 -6.23 -12.45 -23.43
N ALA A 67 -5.58 -11.35 -23.00
CA ALA A 67 -6.22 -10.29 -22.20
C ALA A 67 -7.24 -9.44 -22.99
N ASP A 68 -8.38 -9.12 -22.37
CA ASP A 68 -9.41 -8.28 -23.02
C ASP A 68 -9.02 -6.79 -23.02
N GLU A 69 -8.67 -6.26 -24.20
CA GLU A 69 -8.44 -4.82 -24.49
C GLU A 69 -9.56 -3.92 -23.94
N PHE A 70 -10.78 -4.44 -23.72
CA PHE A 70 -11.86 -3.73 -23.04
C PHE A 70 -11.38 -3.07 -21.75
N PHE A 71 -10.56 -3.74 -20.93
CA PHE A 71 -10.15 -3.23 -19.63
C PHE A 71 -9.17 -2.04 -19.71
N GLU A 72 -8.45 -1.84 -20.81
CA GLU A 72 -7.53 -0.70 -20.96
C GLU A 72 -8.21 0.66 -20.79
N ARG A 73 -9.52 0.75 -21.08
CA ARG A 73 -10.34 1.96 -20.84
C ARG A 73 -10.36 2.40 -19.37
N ASN A 74 -9.95 1.54 -18.44
CA ASN A 74 -9.86 1.85 -17.02
C ASN A 74 -8.52 2.51 -16.63
N LEU A 75 -7.45 2.27 -17.38
CA LEU A 75 -6.09 2.79 -17.12
C LEU A 75 -6.02 4.32 -16.93
N PRO A 76 -6.65 5.18 -17.77
CA PRO A 76 -6.60 6.63 -17.59
C PRO A 76 -7.56 7.15 -16.51
N LYS A 77 -8.36 6.30 -15.86
CA LYS A 77 -9.30 6.74 -14.80
C LYS A 77 -8.57 6.94 -13.49
N LEU A 78 -9.10 7.85 -12.67
CA LEU A 78 -8.74 7.96 -11.25
C LEU A 78 -9.20 6.70 -10.49
N LEU A 79 -8.47 6.31 -9.43
CA LEU A 79 -8.80 5.14 -8.62
C LEU A 79 -10.23 5.19 -8.06
N SER A 80 -10.66 6.37 -7.61
CA SER A 80 -12.03 6.67 -7.16
C SER A 80 -13.13 6.52 -8.23
N ASN A 81 -12.78 6.52 -9.51
CA ASN A 81 -13.69 6.48 -10.67
C ASN A 81 -13.64 5.15 -11.45
N LEU A 82 -13.05 4.11 -10.87
CA LEU A 82 -13.04 2.75 -11.41
C LEU A 82 -14.44 2.09 -11.39
N PRO A 83 -14.67 1.00 -12.16
CA PRO A 83 -15.85 0.16 -12.01
C PRO A 83 -16.00 -0.41 -10.59
N CYS A 84 -17.10 -1.12 -10.34
CA CYS A 84 -17.46 -1.70 -9.03
C CYS A 84 -17.60 -0.68 -7.87
N GLY A 85 -17.64 0.62 -8.16
CA GLY A 85 -17.89 1.69 -7.18
C GLY A 85 -16.66 2.52 -6.80
N GLY A 86 -15.50 2.26 -7.44
CA GLY A 86 -14.24 2.95 -7.22
C GLY A 86 -13.46 2.45 -6.00
N MET A 87 -12.13 2.59 -6.05
CA MET A 87 -11.27 2.35 -4.89
C MET A 87 -11.38 3.53 -3.91
N LYS A 88 -11.58 3.21 -2.63
CA LYS A 88 -11.77 4.14 -1.51
C LYS A 88 -11.01 3.62 -0.28
N ASP A 89 -11.03 4.36 0.81
CA ASP A 89 -10.50 3.88 2.09
C ASP A 89 -11.12 2.51 2.47
N GLY A 90 -10.28 1.55 2.86
CA GLY A 90 -10.68 0.20 3.19
C GLY A 90 -11.08 -0.70 2.01
N THR A 91 -11.03 -0.23 0.75
CA THR A 91 -11.28 -1.12 -0.40
C THR A 91 -10.18 -2.17 -0.53
N SER A 92 -10.57 -3.44 -0.48
CA SER A 92 -9.71 -4.58 -0.82
C SER A 92 -9.86 -4.98 -2.29
N PHE A 93 -8.75 -5.28 -2.96
CA PHE A 93 -8.72 -5.88 -4.28
C PHE A 93 -7.61 -6.94 -4.35
N THR A 94 -7.81 -7.97 -5.17
CA THR A 94 -6.81 -9.01 -5.43
C THR A 94 -5.97 -8.64 -6.64
N VAL A 95 -4.68 -8.98 -6.59
CA VAL A 95 -3.78 -8.96 -7.74
C VAL A 95 -3.17 -10.35 -7.91
N GLU A 96 -3.23 -10.85 -9.14
CA GLU A 96 -2.83 -12.21 -9.53
C GLU A 96 -1.88 -12.14 -10.74
N ASP A 97 -0.85 -12.99 -10.78
CA ASP A 97 0.02 -13.18 -11.95
C ASP A 97 0.21 -14.68 -12.23
N PHE A 98 -0.51 -15.16 -13.24
CA PHE A 98 -0.47 -16.56 -13.66
C PHE A 98 0.91 -17.00 -14.22
N THR A 99 1.78 -16.06 -14.61
CA THR A 99 3.12 -16.41 -15.12
C THR A 99 4.12 -16.70 -14.01
N GLN A 100 3.81 -16.32 -12.76
CA GLN A 100 4.69 -16.48 -11.60
C GLN A 100 4.05 -17.24 -10.41
N ASP A 101 2.79 -17.67 -10.52
CA ASP A 101 2.03 -18.33 -9.44
C ASP A 101 1.93 -17.43 -8.18
N MET A 102 1.59 -16.16 -8.39
CA MET A 102 1.55 -15.12 -7.36
C MET A 102 0.15 -14.52 -7.20
N GLU A 103 -0.42 -14.60 -5.99
CA GLU A 103 -1.71 -14.01 -5.62
C GLU A 103 -1.59 -13.23 -4.30
N ILE A 104 -2.02 -11.96 -4.28
CA ILE A 104 -2.04 -11.11 -3.07
C ILE A 104 -3.35 -10.31 -2.97
N ASP A 105 -3.76 -10.00 -1.74
CA ASP A 105 -4.79 -8.98 -1.48
C ASP A 105 -4.15 -7.64 -1.09
N ILE A 106 -4.61 -6.56 -1.69
CA ILE A 106 -4.18 -5.19 -1.39
C ILE A 106 -5.36 -4.44 -0.77
N ILE A 107 -5.15 -3.90 0.44
CA ILE A 107 -6.12 -3.10 1.17
C ILE A 107 -5.71 -1.63 1.10
N ILE A 108 -6.51 -0.82 0.42
CA ILE A 108 -6.29 0.63 0.31
C ILE A 108 -6.47 1.31 1.67
N GLN A 109 -5.53 2.19 2.02
CA GLN A 109 -5.70 3.23 3.04
C GLN A 109 -5.68 4.59 2.32
N HIS A 110 -6.77 5.35 2.37
CA HIS A 110 -6.80 6.67 1.75
C HIS A 110 -6.05 7.69 2.63
N ARG A 111 -5.11 8.42 2.04
CA ARG A 111 -4.45 9.59 2.64
C ARG A 111 -4.51 10.74 1.64
N ASN A 112 -5.10 11.86 2.03
CA ASN A 112 -5.37 12.97 1.12
C ASN A 112 -4.05 13.61 0.65
N LYS A 113 -4.01 14.17 -0.57
CA LYS A 113 -2.81 14.80 -1.12
C LYS A 113 -2.16 15.82 -0.17
N ASP A 114 -2.95 16.64 0.51
CA ASP A 114 -2.46 17.70 1.40
C ASP A 114 -1.76 17.16 2.68
N GLU A 115 -1.89 15.86 2.98
CA GLU A 115 -1.24 15.20 4.11
C GLU A 115 0.16 14.64 3.78
N TRP A 116 0.60 14.67 2.52
CA TRP A 116 1.89 14.11 2.07
C TRP A 116 3.02 15.15 2.12
N ASP A 117 4.18 14.76 2.68
CA ASP A 117 5.40 15.57 2.63
C ASP A 117 6.22 15.18 1.40
N GLU A 118 6.09 15.92 0.29
CA GLU A 118 6.79 15.66 -0.98
C GLU A 118 8.33 15.57 -0.84
N LYS A 119 8.93 16.08 0.26
CA LYS A 119 10.38 15.98 0.52
C LYS A 119 10.78 14.68 1.22
N LYS A 120 9.87 14.08 1.99
CA LYS A 120 10.10 12.79 2.69
C LYS A 120 9.57 11.60 1.90
N GLU A 121 8.45 11.80 1.18
CA GLU A 121 7.66 10.74 0.56
C GLU A 121 7.45 11.04 -0.96
N PRO A 122 8.52 11.21 -1.75
CA PRO A 122 8.43 11.69 -3.14
C PRO A 122 7.71 10.73 -4.09
N ASP A 123 7.57 9.45 -3.73
CA ASP A 123 6.81 8.47 -4.48
C ASP A 123 5.29 8.60 -4.27
N LEU A 124 4.80 9.33 -3.25
CA LEU A 124 3.37 9.54 -2.92
C LEU A 124 2.53 8.27 -2.66
N PHE A 125 3.17 7.17 -2.23
CA PHE A 125 2.51 5.97 -1.69
C PHE A 125 3.40 5.26 -0.66
N ILE A 126 2.78 4.50 0.25
CA ILE A 126 3.47 3.63 1.22
C ILE A 126 2.96 2.20 1.05
N ILE A 127 3.86 1.24 0.89
CA ILE A 127 3.55 -0.20 0.92
C ILE A 127 3.92 -0.72 2.30
N GLY A 128 2.98 -1.39 2.97
CA GLY A 128 3.14 -1.81 4.36
C GLY A 128 2.73 -0.70 5.32
N GLY A 129 1.51 -0.80 5.83
CA GLY A 129 0.93 0.11 6.81
C GLY A 129 0.28 -0.67 7.94
N LYS A 130 0.15 -0.04 9.11
CA LYS A 130 -0.72 -0.54 10.17
C LYS A 130 -2.17 -0.26 9.75
N ALA A 131 -3.02 -1.27 9.80
CA ALA A 131 -4.44 -1.15 9.44
C ALA A 131 -5.07 0.08 10.12
N PRO A 132 -5.99 0.83 9.45
CA PRO A 132 -6.63 1.97 10.06
C PRO A 132 -7.33 1.53 11.36
N ALA A 133 -7.09 2.28 12.46
CA ALA A 133 -7.96 2.12 13.62
C ALA A 133 -9.39 2.46 13.16
N PRO A 134 -10.40 1.61 13.42
CA PRO A 134 -11.73 1.80 12.88
C PRO A 134 -12.30 3.13 13.38
N LYS A 135 -12.49 4.09 12.46
CA LYS A 135 -13.18 5.36 12.74
C LYS A 135 -14.57 5.02 13.25
N GLN A 136 -14.79 5.20 14.55
CA GLN A 136 -16.09 5.00 15.16
C GLN A 136 -17.02 6.08 14.60
N THR A 137 -18.11 5.68 13.96
CA THR A 137 -19.09 6.63 13.43
C THR A 137 -19.76 7.35 14.60
N GLU A 138 -19.40 8.61 14.81
CA GLU A 138 -19.90 9.43 15.92
C GLU A 138 -21.41 9.69 15.79
N ALA A 139 -22.22 8.91 16.51
CA ALA A 139 -23.62 9.23 16.75
C ALA A 139 -23.71 10.22 17.93
N SER A 140 -24.22 11.42 17.67
CA SER A 140 -24.19 12.54 18.62
C SER A 140 -25.25 12.44 19.74
N THR A 141 -24.99 13.12 20.87
CA THR A 141 -25.85 13.26 22.08
C THR A 141 -26.00 11.98 22.92
N HIS A 142 -25.95 11.99 24.25
CA HIS A 142 -26.17 13.10 25.21
C HIS A 142 -25.20 13.04 26.43
N GLU A 143 -25.37 13.93 27.41
CA GLU A 143 -24.33 14.37 28.36
C GLU A 143 -24.40 13.77 29.79
N GLN A 144 -23.35 14.08 30.59
CA GLN A 144 -23.14 13.96 32.06
C GLN A 144 -22.05 12.95 32.51
N SER A 145 -21.27 13.17 33.59
CA SER A 145 -20.80 14.40 34.27
C SER A 145 -19.79 14.04 35.39
N GLN A 146 -18.64 14.74 35.48
CA GLN A 146 -17.70 14.77 36.64
C GLN A 146 -17.02 13.40 36.98
N ASP A 147 -15.96 13.23 37.78
CA ASP A 147 -15.10 14.07 38.67
C ASP A 147 -13.59 13.84 38.29
N LYS A 148 -12.53 14.67 38.50
CA LYS A 148 -11.91 15.30 39.71
C LYS A 148 -11.60 14.33 40.86
N GLU A 149 -10.43 14.25 41.53
CA GLU A 149 -9.07 14.87 41.51
C GLU A 149 -8.20 14.08 42.56
N ALA A 150 -6.87 14.12 42.78
CA ALA A 150 -5.66 14.86 42.32
C ALA A 150 -4.38 14.00 42.66
N GLU A 151 -3.30 13.89 41.85
CA GLU A 151 -2.00 14.63 41.92
C GLU A 151 -0.80 13.91 42.66
N VAL A 152 0.45 14.24 42.24
CA VAL A 152 1.84 14.12 42.85
C VAL A 152 2.58 12.79 43.15
N GLY A 153 3.92 12.84 42.90
CA GLY A 153 4.99 11.93 43.37
C GLY A 153 5.77 11.23 42.23
N ALA A 154 7.01 11.53 41.79
CA ALA A 154 8.20 12.31 42.22
C ALA A 154 9.37 11.49 42.84
N ALA A 155 10.60 11.75 42.35
CA ALA A 155 11.91 11.12 42.70
C ALA A 155 12.12 9.64 42.28
N ALA A 156 13.33 9.12 42.00
CA ALA A 156 14.67 9.67 41.62
C ALA A 156 15.61 8.49 41.17
N ASP A 157 16.84 8.81 40.71
CA ASP A 157 18.04 7.93 40.55
C ASP A 157 17.94 6.74 39.54
N ASP A 158 19.01 6.17 38.95
CA ASP A 158 20.46 6.48 38.85
C ASP A 158 21.06 5.92 37.51
N ASP A 159 22.36 6.16 37.27
CA ASP A 159 23.26 5.53 36.26
C ASP A 159 22.93 5.69 34.74
N ASP A 160 23.88 5.68 33.79
CA ASP A 160 25.27 6.18 33.77
C ASP A 160 25.69 6.43 32.29
N ASP A 161 26.88 6.98 32.07
CA ASP A 161 27.46 7.48 30.83
C ASP A 161 27.58 6.51 29.63
N ASN A 162 27.86 7.14 28.47
CA ASN A 162 28.52 6.60 27.27
C ASN A 162 27.70 5.79 26.25
N ILE A 163 27.29 6.48 25.17
CA ILE A 163 27.32 5.91 23.82
C ILE A 163 28.19 6.81 22.92
N GLU A 164 29.11 6.19 22.19
CA GLU A 164 30.23 6.88 21.56
C GLU A 164 29.82 7.71 20.32
N VAL A 165 30.37 8.91 20.21
CA VAL A 165 30.38 9.67 18.96
C VAL A 165 31.43 9.04 18.05
N LEU A 166 31.02 8.52 16.90
CA LEU A 166 31.93 8.08 15.85
C LEU A 166 32.35 9.29 15.01
N ASP A 167 33.64 9.62 15.03
CA ASP A 167 34.22 10.78 14.34
C ASP A 167 34.13 10.69 12.80
N GLU A 168 33.98 11.85 12.15
CA GLU A 168 33.71 11.99 10.71
C GLU A 168 34.99 12.10 9.83
N GLU A 169 35.83 11.05 9.72
CA GLU A 169 36.98 11.06 8.81
C GLU A 169 37.12 9.81 7.91
N ASP A 170 36.63 9.89 6.66
CA ASP A 170 37.33 9.30 5.50
C ASP A 170 37.01 10.04 4.19
N VAL A 171 37.77 11.10 3.91
CA VAL A 171 37.56 12.02 2.77
C VAL A 171 38.29 11.57 1.51
N ILE A 172 37.70 10.64 0.76
CA ILE A 172 38.23 10.18 -0.53
C ILE A 172 38.06 11.26 -1.63
N ALA A 173 38.98 12.22 -1.65
CA ALA A 173 39.01 13.31 -2.62
C ALA A 173 39.41 12.82 -4.03
N ILE A 174 38.47 12.89 -4.99
CA ILE A 174 38.74 12.68 -6.42
C ILE A 174 38.81 14.04 -7.11
N ALA A 175 40.01 14.48 -7.47
CA ALA A 175 40.24 15.81 -8.04
C ALA A 175 39.79 15.91 -9.52
N PRO A 176 39.23 17.06 -9.97
CA PRO A 176 38.74 17.24 -11.34
C PRO A 176 39.86 17.68 -12.31
N ALA A 177 40.05 16.97 -13.42
CA ALA A 177 41.02 17.36 -14.45
C ALA A 177 40.71 16.81 -15.87
N ALA A 178 39.88 17.52 -16.64
CA ALA A 178 39.95 17.58 -18.12
C ALA A 178 39.01 18.65 -18.68
N VAL A 179 39.54 19.77 -19.17
CA VAL A 179 38.79 20.73 -20.00
C VAL A 179 39.03 20.39 -21.47
N VAL A 180 37.95 20.22 -22.24
CA VAL A 180 37.94 20.40 -23.70
C VAL A 180 36.68 21.16 -24.08
N THR A 181 36.81 22.13 -24.98
CA THR A 181 35.77 23.10 -25.37
C THR A 181 35.55 23.11 -26.88
N GLU A 182 34.29 23.03 -27.33
CA GLU A 182 33.80 23.48 -28.66
C GLU A 182 32.26 23.64 -28.52
N GLN A 183 31.69 24.86 -28.58
CA GLN A 183 31.31 25.62 -29.80
C GLN A 183 30.40 24.81 -30.73
N GLU A 184 29.07 25.01 -30.65
CA GLU A 184 28.29 26.09 -31.27
C GLU A 184 28.13 25.99 -32.80
N GLN A 185 26.94 25.55 -33.23
CA GLN A 185 26.16 26.04 -34.37
C GLN A 185 24.76 25.38 -34.28
N SER A 186 23.67 26.11 -34.07
CA SER A 186 23.06 27.10 -34.99
C SER A 186 22.82 26.53 -36.39
N ASN A 187 21.59 26.12 -36.68
CA ASN A 187 21.12 26.03 -38.07
C ASN A 187 19.63 26.34 -38.19
N LYS A 188 19.29 27.36 -38.99
CA LYS A 188 17.94 27.89 -39.18
C LYS A 188 17.57 27.78 -40.65
N LYS A 189 16.72 26.82 -41.01
CA LYS A 189 16.21 26.60 -42.38
C LYS A 189 14.98 25.67 -42.34
N LYS A 190 13.88 25.96 -43.05
CA LYS A 190 13.43 27.22 -43.65
C LYS A 190 11.92 27.16 -43.82
#